data_AF-A0A2N8NWP2-F1
#
_entry.id   AF-A0A2N8NWP2-F1
#
_cell.length_a   1.000
_cell.length_b   1.000
_cell.length_c   1.000
_cell.angle_alpha   90.00
_cell.angle_beta   90.00
_cell.angle_gamma   90.00
#
_symmetry.space_group_name_H-M   'P 1'
#
loop_
_entity.id
_entity.type
_entity.pdbx_description
1 polymer ?
#
loop_
_entity_poly.entity_id
_entity_poly.type
_entity_poly.pdbx_seq_one_letter_code
_entity_poly.pdbx_strand_id
1 'polypeptide(L)'
;MSDAMPNSETPNSEIPSSMPAAVDLDAIRAEVIREYADELTRAEFKVQAAEAGAKIPDGFMDYLDTSKLLGEDGLPSAEAIARVVEPFTPKAPKLPQLMGAGYHRGGSWPAAPVKSLDIRNR
;
A
#
# COMPACT_ATOMS: atom_id res chain seq x y z
N MET A 1 17.91 75.06 30.77
CA MET A 1 16.76 74.79 31.66
C MET A 1 15.54 75.05 30.79
N SER A 2 15.25 74.22 29.77
CA SER A 2 14.90 72.80 29.85
C SER A 2 13.72 72.62 30.78
N ASP A 3 12.51 72.73 30.24
CA ASP A 3 11.41 71.84 30.61
C ASP A 3 10.50 71.68 29.41
N ALA A 4 10.63 70.50 28.82
CA ALA A 4 9.87 70.02 27.69
C ALA A 4 8.92 68.92 28.18
N MET A 5 7.75 68.89 27.56
CA MET A 5 6.80 67.77 27.43
C MET A 5 5.76 67.57 28.56
N PRO A 6 4.46 67.71 28.22
CA PRO A 6 3.40 66.92 28.83
C PRO A 6 3.38 65.54 28.17
N ASN A 7 3.18 64.46 28.95
CA ASN A 7 2.65 63.18 28.44
C ASN A 7 2.43 62.17 29.57
N SER A 8 1.18 61.73 29.74
CA SER A 8 0.87 60.33 30.05
C SER A 8 -0.64 60.05 29.93
N GLU A 9 -1.24 60.36 28.78
CA GLU A 9 -2.40 59.59 28.34
C GLU A 9 -1.90 58.21 27.90
N THR A 10 -2.09 57.21 28.76
CA THR A 10 -1.95 55.81 28.39
C THR A 10 -3.18 55.43 27.54
N PRO A 11 -3.07 55.16 26.22
CA PRO A 11 -4.15 54.48 25.53
C PRO A 11 -4.18 53.05 26.04
N ASN A 12 -5.31 52.69 26.62
CA ASN A 12 -5.64 51.33 27.00
C ASN A 12 -5.63 50.50 25.71
N SER A 13 -4.52 49.78 25.45
CA SER A 13 -4.44 48.81 24.36
C SER A 13 -5.36 47.64 24.69
N GLU A 14 -6.59 47.72 24.23
CA GLU A 14 -7.42 46.54 23.99
C GLU A 14 -6.70 45.69 22.96
N ILE A 15 -5.89 44.73 23.44
CA ILE A 15 -5.41 43.63 22.61
C ILE A 15 -6.66 42.84 22.24
N PRO A 16 -7.08 42.76 20.97
CA PRO A 16 -8.12 41.82 20.60
C PRO A 16 -7.56 40.41 20.83
N SER A 17 -7.98 39.77 21.90
CA SER A 17 -7.79 38.34 22.11
C SER A 17 -8.69 37.60 21.13
N SER A 18 -8.34 37.62 19.84
CA SER A 18 -8.90 36.67 18.90
C SER A 18 -8.18 35.34 19.16
N MET A 19 -8.80 34.47 19.96
CA MET A 19 -8.49 33.05 19.86
C MET A 19 -8.56 32.66 18.38
N PRO A 20 -7.60 31.89 17.83
CA PRO A 20 -7.78 31.36 16.49
C PRO A 20 -9.11 30.62 16.47
N ALA A 21 -9.95 30.96 15.48
CA ALA A 21 -11.21 30.26 15.22
C ALA A 21 -10.96 28.76 15.35
N ALA A 22 -11.83 28.06 16.11
CA ALA A 22 -11.70 26.63 16.38
C ALA A 22 -11.26 25.92 15.11
N VAL A 23 -10.00 25.50 15.11
CA VAL A 23 -9.37 24.93 13.92
C VAL A 23 -10.06 23.59 13.71
N ASP A 24 -10.81 23.47 12.62
CA ASP A 24 -11.46 22.21 12.27
C ASP A 24 -10.36 21.23 11.83
N LEU A 25 -9.91 20.43 12.79
CA LEU A 25 -8.84 19.45 12.60
C LEU A 25 -9.23 18.41 11.55
N ASP A 26 -10.53 18.13 11.40
CA ASP A 26 -11.01 17.18 10.40
C ASP A 26 -10.95 17.79 9.00
N ALA A 27 -11.28 19.08 8.86
CA ALA A 27 -11.09 19.81 7.61
C ALA A 27 -9.60 19.90 7.21
N ILE A 28 -8.70 20.16 8.16
CA ILE A 28 -7.26 20.16 7.90
C ILE A 28 -6.78 18.77 7.48
N ARG A 29 -7.23 17.73 8.18
CA ARG A 29 -6.85 16.35 7.85
C ARG A 29 -7.35 15.96 6.45
N ALA A 30 -8.57 16.33 6.09
CA ALA A 30 -9.13 16.06 4.76
C ALA A 30 -8.33 16.77 3.66
N GLU A 31 -7.90 18.02 3.88
CA GLU A 31 -7.08 18.76 2.92
C GLU A 31 -5.70 18.11 2.73
N VAL A 32 -5.05 17.72 3.83
CA VAL A 32 -3.76 16.99 3.79
C VAL A 32 -3.92 15.65 3.08
N ILE A 33 -4.98 14.89 3.40
CA ILE A 33 -5.24 13.61 2.71
C ILE A 33 -5.41 13.84 1.21
N ARG A 34 -6.12 14.90 0.79
CA ARG A 34 -6.29 15.24 -0.63
C ARG A 34 -4.97 15.59 -1.32
N GLU A 35 -4.08 16.30 -0.63
CA GLU A 35 -2.76 16.65 -1.16
C GLU A 35 -1.87 15.40 -1.37
N TYR A 36 -1.94 14.45 -0.45
CA TYR A 36 -1.14 13.21 -0.51
C TYR A 36 -1.87 12.01 -1.13
N ALA A 37 -3.12 12.17 -1.57
CA ALA A 37 -3.96 11.08 -2.06
C ALA A 37 -3.31 10.33 -3.22
N ASP A 38 -2.71 11.06 -4.16
CA ASP A 38 -2.03 10.47 -5.32
C ASP A 38 -0.79 9.67 -4.92
N GLU A 39 0.04 10.19 -4.02
CA GLU A 39 1.23 9.50 -3.54
C GLU A 39 0.87 8.24 -2.74
N LEU A 40 -0.13 8.35 -1.88
CA LEU A 40 -0.62 7.25 -1.06
C LEU A 40 -1.20 6.14 -1.96
N THR A 41 -1.98 6.52 -2.97
CA THR A 41 -2.53 5.58 -3.95
C THR A 41 -1.44 4.87 -4.73
N ARG A 42 -0.38 5.58 -5.13
CA ARG A 42 0.78 4.98 -5.80
C ARG A 42 1.54 4.01 -4.91
N ALA A 43 1.68 4.34 -3.62
CA ALA A 43 2.33 3.46 -2.65
C ALA A 43 1.52 2.18 -2.43
N GLU A 44 0.21 2.32 -2.17
CA GLU A 44 -0.69 1.20 -1.93
C GLU A 44 -0.78 0.26 -3.13
N PHE A 45 -0.87 0.83 -4.33
CA PHE A 45 -0.85 0.05 -5.57
C PHE A 45 0.42 -0.82 -5.71
N LYS A 46 1.59 -0.26 -5.38
CA LYS A 46 2.86 -1.01 -5.41
C LYS A 46 2.88 -2.14 -4.38
N VAL A 47 2.34 -1.90 -3.19
CA VAL A 47 2.23 -2.92 -2.13
C VAL A 47 1.35 -4.07 -2.60
N GLN A 48 0.13 -3.78 -3.04
CA GLN A 48 -0.80 -4.83 -3.47
C GLN A 48 -0.28 -5.61 -4.68
N ALA A 49 0.40 -4.94 -5.60
CA ALA A 49 1.02 -5.63 -6.71
C ALA A 49 2.15 -6.57 -6.29
N ALA A 50 2.99 -6.13 -5.35
CA ALA A 50 4.06 -6.96 -4.80
C ALA A 50 3.48 -8.18 -4.06
N GLU A 51 2.44 -7.98 -3.25
CA GLU A 51 1.73 -9.06 -2.56
C GLU A 51 1.10 -10.06 -3.54
N ALA A 52 0.52 -9.57 -4.64
CA ALA A 52 -0.03 -10.40 -5.70
C ALA A 52 1.04 -11.06 -6.58
N GLY A 53 2.34 -10.75 -6.40
CA GLY A 53 3.41 -11.21 -7.28
C GLY A 53 3.24 -10.72 -8.73
N ALA A 54 2.50 -9.62 -8.92
CA ALA A 54 2.20 -9.04 -10.21
C ALA A 54 3.42 -8.32 -10.78
N LYS A 55 3.71 -8.54 -12.06
CA LYS A 55 4.76 -7.81 -12.79
C LYS A 55 4.12 -6.65 -13.55
N ILE A 56 4.18 -5.47 -12.96
CA ILE A 56 3.66 -4.26 -13.58
C ILE A 56 4.77 -3.57 -14.38
N PRO A 57 4.50 -3.13 -15.62
CA PRO A 57 5.45 -2.37 -16.40
C PRO A 57 5.82 -1.03 -15.75
N ASP A 58 7.09 -0.65 -15.86
CA ASP A 58 7.55 0.68 -15.46
C ASP A 58 6.77 1.75 -16.22
N GLY A 59 6.32 2.80 -15.51
CA GLY A 59 5.52 3.88 -16.08
C GLY A 59 4.05 3.56 -16.32
N PHE A 60 3.56 2.34 -16.02
CA PHE A 60 2.12 2.02 -16.12
C PHE A 60 1.25 2.99 -15.29
N MET A 61 1.76 3.37 -14.11
CA MET A 61 1.08 4.30 -13.21
C MET A 61 0.93 5.72 -13.78
N ASP A 62 1.75 6.12 -14.75
CA ASP A 62 1.67 7.45 -15.35
C ASP A 62 0.47 7.58 -16.31
N TYR A 63 -0.04 6.44 -16.80
CA TYR A 63 -1.23 6.37 -17.65
C TYR A 63 -2.50 6.02 -16.87
N LEU A 64 -2.36 5.65 -15.60
CA LEU A 64 -3.47 5.26 -14.76
C LEU A 64 -4.09 6.49 -14.12
N ASP A 65 -5.39 6.65 -14.32
CA ASP A 65 -6.18 7.68 -13.66
C ASP A 65 -6.32 7.36 -12.16
N THR A 66 -5.45 7.96 -11.34
CA THR A 66 -5.38 7.73 -9.89
C THR A 66 -6.67 8.11 -9.18
N SER A 67 -7.46 9.03 -9.75
CA SER A 67 -8.76 9.43 -9.19
C SER A 67 -9.76 8.26 -9.10
N LYS A 68 -9.64 7.28 -10.01
CA LYS A 68 -10.51 6.09 -10.03
C LYS A 68 -10.10 5.01 -9.03
N LEU A 69 -8.94 5.17 -8.41
CA LEU A 69 -8.43 4.27 -7.38
C LEU A 69 -8.76 4.79 -5.98
N LEU A 70 -9.26 6.01 -5.86
CA LEU A 70 -9.73 6.58 -4.61
C LEU A 70 -11.15 6.11 -4.32
N GLY A 71 -11.42 5.83 -3.05
CA GLY A 71 -12.76 5.62 -2.52
C GLY A 71 -13.48 6.95 -2.26
N GLU A 72 -14.73 6.85 -1.81
CA GLU A 72 -15.58 8.00 -1.50
C GLU A 72 -14.98 8.93 -0.42
N ASP A 73 -14.13 8.37 0.44
CA ASP A 73 -13.45 9.07 1.53
C ASP A 73 -12.15 9.77 1.09
N GLY A 74 -11.78 9.71 -0.19
CA GLY A 74 -10.52 10.26 -0.71
C GLY A 74 -9.28 9.44 -0.31
N LEU A 75 -9.47 8.25 0.25
CA LEU A 75 -8.43 7.27 0.54
C LEU A 75 -8.31 6.24 -0.58
N PRO A 76 -7.16 5.59 -0.78
CA PRO A 76 -7.01 4.54 -1.76
C PRO A 76 -7.96 3.36 -1.47
N SER A 77 -8.75 2.98 -2.46
CA SER A 77 -9.65 1.84 -2.41
C SER A 77 -8.91 0.57 -2.79
N ALA A 78 -8.76 -0.34 -1.83
CA ALA A 78 -8.13 -1.63 -2.07
C ALA A 78 -8.86 -2.46 -3.13
N GLU A 79 -10.20 -2.35 -3.22
CA GLU A 79 -10.96 -3.04 -4.25
C GLU A 79 -10.70 -2.51 -5.66
N ALA A 80 -10.60 -1.17 -5.80
CA ALA A 80 -10.30 -0.54 -7.08
C ALA A 80 -8.89 -0.90 -7.55
N ILE A 81 -7.91 -0.85 -6.63
CA ILE A 81 -6.52 -1.23 -6.89
C ILE A 81 -6.43 -2.72 -7.27
N ALA A 82 -7.09 -3.61 -6.53
CA ALA A 82 -7.08 -5.05 -6.81
C ALA A 82 -7.60 -5.37 -8.23
N ARG A 83 -8.66 -4.67 -8.69
CA ARG A 83 -9.18 -4.85 -10.07
C ARG A 83 -8.17 -4.45 -11.15
N VAL A 84 -7.33 -3.46 -10.88
CA VAL A 84 -6.27 -3.05 -11.81
C VAL A 84 -5.08 -4.00 -11.76
N VAL A 85 -4.79 -4.60 -10.59
CA VAL A 85 -3.69 -5.55 -10.39
C VAL A 85 -4.03 -6.95 -10.93
N GLU A 86 -5.28 -7.38 -10.86
CA GLU A 86 -5.74 -8.74 -11.24
C GLU A 86 -5.24 -9.22 -12.62
N PRO A 87 -5.24 -8.40 -13.70
CA PRO A 87 -4.73 -8.82 -15.01
C PRO A 87 -3.23 -9.15 -15.02
N PHE A 88 -2.47 -8.61 -14.07
CA PHE A 88 -1.03 -8.81 -13.95
C PHE A 88 -0.65 -9.93 -12.98
N THR A 89 -1.62 -10.45 -12.22
CA THR A 89 -1.41 -11.56 -11.29
C THR A 89 -1.19 -12.87 -12.07
N PRO A 90 -0.08 -13.57 -11.84
CA PRO A 90 0.17 -14.84 -12.51
C PRO A 90 -0.87 -15.87 -12.08
N LYS A 91 -1.66 -16.37 -13.04
CA LYS A 91 -2.54 -17.51 -12.80
C LYS A 91 -1.68 -18.73 -12.47
N ALA A 92 -2.00 -19.41 -11.36
CA ALA A 92 -1.31 -20.63 -10.99
C ALA A 92 -1.27 -21.60 -12.20
N PRO A 93 -0.08 -22.08 -12.61
CA PRO A 93 -0.01 -22.99 -13.75
C PRO A 93 -0.76 -24.26 -13.37
N LYS A 94 -1.72 -24.66 -14.21
CA LYS A 94 -2.29 -25.99 -14.14
C LYS A 94 -1.21 -26.96 -14.60
N LEU A 95 -0.39 -27.42 -13.65
CA LEU A 95 0.60 -28.46 -13.93
C LEU A 95 -0.20 -29.73 -14.27
N PRO A 96 -0.11 -30.25 -15.51
CA PRO A 96 -0.74 -31.52 -15.83
C PRO A 96 -0.15 -32.57 -14.89
N GLN A 97 -1.03 -33.36 -14.27
CA GLN A 97 -0.58 -34.50 -13.47
C GLN A 97 0.14 -35.46 -14.43
N LEU A 98 1.46 -35.50 -14.36
CA LEU A 98 2.25 -36.42 -15.14
C LEU A 98 1.99 -37.83 -14.57
N MET A 99 1.11 -38.59 -15.21
CA MET A 99 0.96 -40.02 -14.92
C MET A 99 2.35 -40.67 -14.99
N GLY A 100 2.82 -41.26 -13.89
CA GLY A 100 4.18 -41.83 -13.80
C GLY A 100 5.18 -41.04 -12.95
N ALA A 101 4.91 -39.77 -12.62
CA ALA A 101 5.86 -38.93 -11.86
C ALA A 101 5.83 -39.13 -10.33
N GLY A 102 4.88 -39.93 -9.84
CA GLY A 102 4.79 -40.33 -8.44
C GLY A 102 5.08 -41.82 -8.28
N TYR A 103 5.49 -42.22 -7.08
CA TYR A 103 5.57 -43.63 -6.71
C TYR A 103 4.18 -44.26 -6.85
N HIS A 104 3.95 -45.00 -7.92
CA HIS A 104 2.78 -45.85 -8.07
C HIS A 104 2.81 -46.95 -6.99
N ARG A 105 2.28 -46.67 -5.80
CA ARG A 105 1.80 -47.72 -4.86
C ARG A 105 0.51 -48.31 -5.42
N GLY A 106 0.58 -49.01 -6.54
CA GLY A 106 -0.64 -49.53 -7.18
C GLY A 106 -0.44 -50.60 -8.24
N GLY A 107 0.79 -51.09 -8.44
CA GLY A 107 1.05 -52.16 -9.40
C GLY A 107 2.01 -53.17 -8.81
N SER A 108 1.57 -54.42 -8.74
CA SER A 108 2.35 -55.61 -8.38
C SER A 108 3.55 -55.78 -9.33
N TRP A 109 4.65 -55.09 -9.03
CA TRP A 109 5.96 -55.39 -9.58
C TRP A 109 6.82 -55.93 -8.43
N PRO A 110 7.59 -57.01 -8.63
CA PRO A 110 8.43 -57.56 -7.59
C PRO A 110 9.37 -56.45 -7.11
N ALA A 111 9.28 -56.10 -5.82
CA ALA A 111 10.13 -55.09 -5.21
C ALA A 111 11.58 -55.43 -5.51
N ALA A 112 12.26 -54.58 -6.29
CA ALA A 112 13.69 -54.73 -6.49
C ALA A 112 14.36 -54.71 -5.12
N PRO A 113 15.27 -55.64 -4.82
CA PRO A 113 15.93 -55.69 -3.52
C PRO A 113 16.66 -54.37 -3.29
N VAL A 114 16.24 -53.64 -2.25
CA VAL A 114 16.85 -52.37 -1.88
C VAL A 114 18.22 -52.69 -1.32
N LYS A 115 19.25 -52.57 -2.17
CA LYS A 115 20.64 -52.78 -1.75
C LYS A 115 21.07 -51.52 -1.01
N SER A 116 21.14 -51.58 0.32
CA SER A 116 21.66 -50.48 1.12
C SER A 116 23.10 -50.20 0.72
N LEU A 117 23.40 -48.92 0.42
CA LEU A 117 24.77 -48.44 0.22
C LEU A 117 25.50 -48.20 1.56
N ASP A 118 24.82 -48.41 2.69
CA ASP A 118 25.46 -48.41 3.99
C ASP A 118 26.35 -49.66 4.12
N ILE A 119 27.64 -49.44 4.32
CA ILE A 119 28.65 -50.47 4.53
C ILE A 119 28.30 -51.35 5.74
N ARG A 120 27.53 -50.82 6.71
CA ARG A 120 27.11 -51.57 7.91
C ARG A 120 26.03 -52.62 7.65
N ASN A 121 25.30 -52.52 6.54
CA ASN A 121 24.20 -53.41 6.18
C ASN A 121 24.52 -54.22 4.90
N ARG A 122 25.80 -54.52 4.64
CA ARG A 122 26.25 -55.27 3.46
C ARG A 122 26.49 -56.75 3.77
#